data_AF-A0A514MA40-F1
#
_entry.id   AF-A0A514MA40-F1
#
_cell.length_a   1.000
_cell.length_b   1.000
_cell.length_c   1.000
_cell.angle_alpha   90.00
_cell.angle_beta   90.00
_cell.angle_gamma   90.00
#
_symmetry.space_group_name_H-M   'P 1'
#
loop_
_entity.id
_entity.type
_entity.pdbx_description
1 polymer ?
#
loop_
_entity_poly.entity_id
_entity_poly.type
_entity_poly.pdbx_seq_one_letter_code
_entity_poly.pdbx_strand_id
1 'polypeptide(L)'
;DAGPRSEAQSYWAIAESKGWFGKDESVRSRSLTEEHARDSFENLLFSVCRFRELTGTYPQNITVVSYDFKEERFAQLHRSALGFPEGRFFF
;
A
#
# COMPACT_ATOMS: atom_id res chain seq x y z
N ASP A 1 -2.14 -19.11 16.09
CA ASP A 1 -1.18 -18.36 15.27
C ASP A 1 -1.59 -18.38 13.81
N ALA A 2 -1.67 -17.20 13.20
CA ALA A 2 -1.64 -17.12 11.74
C ALA A 2 -0.28 -17.69 11.29
N GLY A 3 -0.27 -18.53 10.24
CA GLY A 3 0.96 -19.14 9.74
C GLY A 3 2.02 -18.12 9.30
N PRO A 4 3.15 -18.54 8.72
CA PRO A 4 4.27 -17.65 8.37
C PRO A 4 3.97 -16.62 7.26
N ARG A 5 2.70 -16.45 6.86
CA ARG A 5 2.26 -15.57 5.79
C ARG A 5 1.80 -14.23 6.34
N SER A 6 2.31 -13.16 5.75
CA SER A 6 1.86 -11.80 6.04
C SER A 6 0.44 -11.53 5.51
N GLU A 7 -0.18 -10.45 5.99
CA GLU A 7 -1.46 -9.97 5.46
C GLU A 7 -1.32 -9.62 3.97
N ALA A 8 -0.23 -8.97 3.57
CA ALA A 8 0.04 -8.60 2.18
C ALA A 8 0.17 -9.82 1.25
N GLN A 9 0.88 -10.87 1.68
CA GLN A 9 0.96 -12.13 0.93
C GLN A 9 -0.41 -12.79 0.77
N SER A 10 -1.29 -12.65 1.76
CA SER A 10 -2.65 -13.18 1.69
C SER A 10 -3.48 -12.47 0.62
N TYR A 11 -3.41 -11.14 0.53
CA TYR A 11 -4.06 -10.40 -0.56
C TYR A 11 -3.49 -10.75 -1.93
N TRP A 12 -2.16 -10.87 -2.05
CA TRP A 12 -1.51 -11.28 -3.29
C TRP A 12 -2.03 -12.63 -3.78
N ALA A 13 -2.04 -13.64 -2.90
CA ALA A 13 -2.48 -14.99 -3.26
C ALA A 13 -3.96 -15.02 -3.69
N ILE A 14 -4.83 -14.24 -3.04
CA ILE A 14 -6.22 -14.13 -3.45
C ILE A 14 -6.31 -13.45 -4.83
N ALA A 15 -5.62 -12.32 -5.02
CA ALA A 15 -5.63 -11.61 -6.29
C ALA A 15 -5.12 -12.47 -7.45
N GLU A 16 -4.08 -13.28 -7.23
CA GLU A 16 -3.55 -14.23 -8.20
C GLU A 16 -4.57 -15.35 -8.49
N SER A 17 -5.09 -16.00 -7.45
CA SER A 17 -6.04 -17.12 -7.61
C SER A 17 -7.36 -16.71 -8.28
N LYS A 18 -7.75 -15.44 -8.15
CA LYS A 18 -8.98 -14.88 -8.74
C LYS A 18 -8.75 -14.12 -10.03
N GLY A 19 -7.51 -13.97 -10.50
CA GLY A 19 -7.18 -13.19 -11.69
C GLY A 19 -7.51 -11.70 -11.56
N TRP A 20 -7.43 -11.13 -10.35
CA TRP A 20 -7.82 -9.75 -10.05
C TRP A 20 -6.80 -8.68 -10.43
N PHE A 21 -5.58 -9.06 -10.81
CA PHE A 21 -4.63 -8.12 -11.43
C PHE A 21 -5.15 -7.55 -12.76
N GLY A 22 -6.26 -8.11 -13.30
CA GLY A 22 -6.92 -7.66 -14.50
C GLY A 22 -6.52 -8.48 -15.72
N LYS A 23 -6.95 -8.02 -16.90
CA LYS A 23 -6.54 -8.62 -18.20
C LYS A 23 -5.16 -8.15 -18.67
N ASP A 24 -4.59 -7.16 -17.98
CA ASP A 24 -3.32 -6.55 -18.34
C ASP A 24 -2.22 -7.09 -17.41
N GLU A 25 -1.35 -7.94 -17.95
CA GLU A 25 -0.21 -8.51 -17.22
C GLU A 25 0.73 -7.43 -16.66
N SER A 26 0.72 -6.22 -17.24
CA SER A 26 1.53 -5.12 -16.75
C SER A 26 1.19 -4.81 -15.30
N VAL A 27 -0.09 -4.82 -14.89
CA VAL A 27 -0.49 -4.50 -13.51
C VAL A 27 0.18 -5.46 -12.53
N ARG A 28 0.11 -6.77 -12.79
CA ARG A 28 0.75 -7.78 -11.94
C ARG A 28 2.25 -7.54 -11.78
N SER A 29 2.95 -7.19 -12.87
CA SER A 29 4.40 -6.98 -12.86
C SER A 29 4.88 -5.78 -12.02
N ARG A 30 4.00 -4.80 -11.78
CA ARG A 30 4.25 -3.58 -10.99
C ARG A 30 3.48 -3.56 -9.66
N SER A 31 2.80 -4.64 -9.33
CA SER A 31 2.24 -4.87 -7.99
C SER A 31 3.29 -5.55 -7.12
N LEU A 32 3.38 -5.12 -5.86
CA LEU A 32 4.41 -5.53 -4.91
C LEU A 32 3.81 -5.63 -3.51
N THR A 33 4.36 -6.50 -2.68
CA THR A 33 4.00 -6.61 -1.26
C THR A 33 5.00 -5.87 -0.37
N GLU A 34 4.47 -5.27 0.70
CA GLU A 34 5.21 -4.82 1.87
C GLU A 34 4.75 -5.73 3.02
N GLU A 35 5.68 -6.29 3.80
CA GLU A 35 5.41 -7.43 4.70
C GLU A 35 5.88 -7.19 6.14
N HIS A 36 6.44 -6.01 6.43
CA HIS A 36 7.07 -5.70 7.71
C HIS A 36 6.27 -4.71 8.55
N ALA A 37 5.29 -4.00 7.97
CA ALA A 37 4.44 -3.08 8.71
C ALA A 37 3.65 -3.80 9.81
N ARG A 38 3.70 -3.24 11.01
CA ARG A 38 3.05 -3.74 12.24
C ARG A 38 1.83 -2.91 12.63
N ASP A 39 1.69 -1.74 12.03
CA ASP A 39 0.55 -0.86 12.24
C ASP A 39 0.17 -0.07 10.97
N SER A 40 -0.90 0.70 11.07
CA SER A 40 -1.42 1.48 9.94
C SER A 40 -0.54 2.66 9.51
N PHE A 41 0.33 3.18 10.38
CA PHE A 41 1.28 4.22 10.02
C PHE A 41 2.44 3.62 9.23
N GLU A 42 2.99 2.50 9.71
CA GLU A 42 4.01 1.73 9.01
C GLU A 42 3.51 1.25 7.63
N ASN A 43 2.23 0.87 7.49
CA ASN A 43 1.63 0.54 6.19
C ASN A 43 1.86 1.66 5.15
N LEU A 44 1.73 2.92 5.55
CA LEU A 44 1.94 4.04 4.64
C LEU A 44 3.43 4.35 4.45
N LEU A 45 4.18 4.48 5.55
CA LEU A 45 5.61 4.79 5.51
C LEU A 45 6.42 3.75 4.72
N PHE A 46 6.23 2.46 5.03
CA PHE A 46 6.98 1.39 4.38
C PHE A 46 6.55 1.21 2.92
N SER A 47 5.28 1.43 2.57
CA SER A 47 4.86 1.45 1.16
C SER A 47 5.58 2.55 0.36
N VAL A 48 5.75 3.75 0.94
CA VAL A 48 6.48 4.86 0.31
C VAL A 48 7.97 4.52 0.15
N CYS A 49 8.59 3.94 1.16
CA CYS A 49 9.98 3.48 1.09
C CYS A 49 10.16 2.38 0.03
N ARG A 50 9.26 1.38 0.04
CA ARG A 50 9.27 0.26 -0.91
C ARG A 50 9.13 0.72 -2.35
N PHE A 51 8.26 1.71 -2.60
CA PHE A 51 8.14 2.34 -3.91
C PHE A 51 9.47 2.94 -4.38
N ARG A 52 10.18 3.66 -3.50
CA ARG A 52 11.48 4.25 -3.83
C ARG A 52 12.57 3.21 -4.06
N GLU A 53 12.61 2.14 -3.27
CA GLU A 53 13.55 1.04 -3.47
C GLU A 53 13.46 0.45 -4.88
N LEU A 54 12.24 0.38 -5.42
CA LEU A 54 11.96 -0.31 -6.68
C LEU A 54 11.97 0.61 -7.89
N THR A 55 11.66 1.89 -7.72
CA THR A 55 11.58 2.85 -8.82
C THR A 55 12.71 3.89 -8.82
N GLY A 56 13.49 3.99 -7.74
CA GLY A 56 14.51 5.01 -7.54
C GLY A 56 13.98 6.40 -7.14
N THR A 57 12.66 6.60 -7.12
CA THR A 57 12.03 7.90 -6.80
C THR A 57 10.91 7.73 -5.78
N TYR A 58 10.57 8.77 -5.03
CA TYR A 58 9.38 8.76 -4.17
C TYR A 58 8.10 8.92 -4.99
N PRO A 59 6.96 8.35 -4.54
CA PRO A 59 5.70 8.48 -5.25
C PRO A 59 5.24 9.94 -5.29
N GLN A 60 4.72 10.36 -6.44
CA GLN A 60 4.14 11.69 -6.58
C GLN A 60 2.71 11.75 -6.03
N ASN A 61 1.94 10.67 -6.18
CA ASN A 61 0.57 10.54 -5.70
C ASN A 61 0.43 9.25 -4.90
N ILE A 62 -0.42 9.26 -3.88
CA ILE A 62 -0.77 8.08 -3.09
C ILE A 62 -2.30 7.97 -3.07
N THR A 63 -2.80 6.78 -3.38
CA THR A 63 -4.21 6.42 -3.19
C THR A 63 -4.27 5.25 -2.22
N VAL A 64 -4.95 5.42 -1.09
CA VAL A 64 -5.17 4.37 -0.10
C VAL A 64 -6.51 3.73 -0.38
N VAL A 65 -6.57 2.40 -0.44
CA VAL A 65 -7.83 1.66 -0.55
C VAL A 65 -8.04 0.89 0.75
N SER A 66 -9.04 1.28 1.53
CA SER A 66 -9.35 0.67 2.82
C SER A 66 -10.79 0.99 3.23
N TYR A 67 -11.23 0.46 4.38
CA TYR A 67 -12.48 0.86 5.01
C TYR A 67 -12.51 2.35 5.38
N ASP A 68 -13.68 2.96 5.16
CA ASP A 68 -14.04 4.36 5.40
C ASP A 68 -13.61 4.90 6.77
N PHE A 69 -13.81 4.14 7.85
CA PHE A 69 -13.44 4.56 9.20
C PHE A 69 -11.94 4.83 9.39
N LYS A 70 -11.07 4.40 8.47
CA LYS A 70 -9.63 4.69 8.52
C LYS A 70 -9.26 6.00 7.81
N GLU A 71 -10.16 6.62 7.07
CA GLU A 71 -9.89 7.79 6.23
C GLU A 71 -9.27 8.92 7.04
N GLU A 72 -9.94 9.35 8.12
CA GLU A 72 -9.48 10.47 8.96
C GLU A 72 -8.05 10.23 9.47
N ARG A 73 -7.78 9.02 9.97
CA ARG A 73 -6.45 8.68 10.50
C ARG A 73 -5.38 8.71 9.41
N PHE A 74 -5.66 8.21 8.20
CA PHE A 74 -4.67 8.23 7.12
C PHE A 74 -4.47 9.63 6.53
N ALA A 75 -5.56 10.33 6.25
CA ALA A 75 -5.52 11.64 5.59
C ALA A 75 -5.03 12.75 6.53
N GLN A 76 -5.39 12.72 7.82
CA GLN A 76 -5.08 13.81 8.75
C GLN A 76 -3.86 13.54 9.63
N LEU A 77 -3.64 12.29 10.05
CA LEU A 77 -2.53 11.95 10.94
C LEU A 77 -1.33 11.38 10.18
N HIS A 78 -1.50 10.26 9.49
CA HIS A 78 -0.37 9.54 8.88
C HIS A 78 0.28 10.33 7.75
N ARG A 79 -0.52 10.81 6.79
CA ARG A 79 -0.06 11.68 5.69
C ARG A 79 0.68 12.90 6.22
N SER A 80 0.11 13.56 7.25
CA SER A 80 0.69 14.76 7.85
C SER A 80 2.04 14.48 8.52
N ALA A 81 2.13 13.40 9.29
CA ALA A 81 3.38 12.97 9.92
C ALA A 81 4.49 12.62 8.92
N LEU A 82 4.13 12.14 7.72
CA LEU A 82 5.04 11.90 6.60
C LEU A 82 5.38 13.16 5.80
N GLY A 83 4.72 14.30 6.06
CA GLY A 83 4.85 15.52 5.26
C GLY A 83 4.35 15.36 3.82
N PHE A 84 3.48 14.39 3.55
CA PHE A 84 3.01 14.13 2.19
C PHE A 84 1.94 15.16 1.77
N PRO A 85 1.99 15.73 0.55
CA PRO A 85 1.08 16.80 0.14
C PRO A 85 -0.39 16.35 0.13
N GLU A 86 -1.27 17.15 0.73
CA GLU A 86 -2.72 16.87 0.79
C GLU A 86 -3.34 16.71 -0.60
N GLY A 87 -3.07 17.64 -1.53
CA GLY A 87 -3.59 17.59 -2.90
C GLY A 87 -3.06 16.44 -3.77
N ARG A 88 -2.24 15.54 -3.22
CA ARG A 88 -1.72 14.34 -3.90
C ARG A 88 -1.99 13.05 -3.12
N PHE A 89 -2.73 13.14 -2.03
CA PHE A 89 -3.11 12.01 -1.19
C PHE A 89 -4.62 11.79 -1.30
N PHE A 90 -5.00 10.61 -1.75
CA PHE A 90 -6.38 10.21 -1.95
C PHE A 90 -6.68 8.99 -1.07
N PHE A 91 -7.87 8.96 -0.50
CA PHE A 91 -8.38 7.83 0.28
C PHE A 91 -9.70 7.38 -0.35
#